data_AF-A0A2U2DUJ9-F1
#
_entry.id   AF-A0A2U2DUJ9-F1
#
_cell.length_a   1.000
_cell.length_b   1.000
_cell.length_c   1.000
_cell.angle_alpha   90.00
_cell.angle_beta   90.00
_cell.angle_gamma   90.00
#
_symmetry.space_group_name_H-M   'P 1'
#
loop_
_entity.id
_entity.type
_entity.pdbx_description
1 polymer ?
#
loop_
_entity_poly.entity_id
_entity_poly.type
_entity_poly.pdbx_seq_one_letter_code
_entity_poly.pdbx_strand_id
1 'polypeptide(L)' 'MSYASFPRVMPVLSSEQIAIIAHIFERVCDDCEEPKTSLTAARCAATLIRSYQRGILEEDLLIDIGHAVLRS' A
#
# COMPACT_ATOMS: atom_id res chain seq x y z
N MET A 1 17.48 29.86 -4.08
CA MET A 1 17.54 28.38 -3.98
C MET A 1 16.33 27.82 -4.70
N SER A 2 16.52 27.24 -5.90
CA SER A 2 15.42 26.61 -6.64
C SER A 2 15.26 25.18 -6.12
N TYR A 3 14.12 24.87 -5.50
CA TYR A 3 13.76 23.48 -5.23
C TYR A 3 13.44 22.83 -6.57
N ALA A 4 14.36 22.00 -7.07
CA ALA A 4 14.03 21.08 -8.14
C ALA A 4 12.96 20.12 -7.61
N SER A 5 11.70 20.37 -7.95
CA SER A 5 10.63 19.39 -7.82
C SER A 5 10.93 18.27 -8.81
N PHE A 6 11.68 17.26 -8.37
CA PHE A 6 11.81 16.03 -9.12
C PHE A 6 10.42 15.39 -9.19
N PRO A 7 9.81 15.23 -10.38
CA PRO A 7 8.66 14.36 -10.49
C PRO A 7 9.15 12.97 -10.07
N ARG A 8 8.77 12.52 -8.87
CA ARG A 8 8.94 11.13 -8.46
C ARG A 8 7.96 10.34 -9.31
N VAL A 9 8.35 10.05 -10.54
CA VAL A 9 7.67 9.08 -11.39
C VAL A 9 7.82 7.76 -10.67
N MET A 10 6.81 7.41 -9.88
CA MET A 10 6.78 6.14 -9.19
C MET A 10 6.68 5.04 -10.26
N PRO A 11 7.44 3.94 -10.12
CA PRO A 11 7.43 2.88 -11.12
C PRO A 11 6.01 2.36 -11.33
N VAL A 12 5.63 2.17 -12.60
CA VAL A 12 4.36 1.52 -12.95
C VAL A 12 4.43 0.09 -12.46
N LEU A 13 3.44 -0.34 -11.69
CA LEU A 13 3.36 -1.70 -11.18
C LEU A 13 3.00 -2.67 -12.31
N SER A 14 3.66 -3.82 -12.35
CA SER A 14 3.24 -4.92 -13.21
C SER A 14 1.93 -5.53 -12.69
N SER A 15 1.20 -6.25 -13.55
CA SER A 15 -0.02 -6.96 -13.14
C SER A 15 0.21 -7.95 -11.99
N GLU A 16 1.39 -8.58 -11.95
CA GLU A 16 1.80 -9.48 -10.87
C GLU A 16 1.99 -8.72 -9.55
N GLN A 17 2.65 -7.56 -9.58
CA GLN A 17 2.83 -6.71 -8.40
C GLN A 17 1.50 -6.20 -7.87
N ILE A 18 0.57 -5.84 -8.76
CA ILE A 18 -0.79 -5.45 -8.38
C ILE A 18 -1.51 -6.61 -7.68
N ALA A 19 -1.39 -7.84 -8.19
CA ALA A 19 -2.00 -9.02 -7.58
C ALA A 19 -1.46 -9.29 -6.17
N ILE A 20 -0.14 -9.17 -5.96
CA ILE A 20 0.48 -9.31 -4.65
C ILE A 20 -0.06 -8.24 -3.68
N ILE A 21 -0.07 -6.97 -4.08
CA ILE A 21 -0.55 -5.88 -3.24
C ILE A 21 -2.04 -6.04 -2.92
N ALA A 22 -2.85 -6.49 -3.90
CA ALA A 22 -4.26 -6.76 -3.69
C ALA A 22 -4.48 -7.89 -2.68
N HIS A 23 -3.70 -8.97 -2.76
CA HIS A 23 -3.76 -10.07 -1.80
C HIS A 23 -3.45 -9.61 -0.37
N ILE A 24 -2.39 -8.81 -0.20
CA ILE A 24 -2.00 -8.24 1.09
C ILE A 24 -3.09 -7.31 1.62
N PHE A 25 -3.63 -6.44 0.76
CA PHE A 25 -4.70 -5.52 1.11
C PHE A 25 -5.96 -6.26 1.59
N GLU A 26 -6.37 -7.32 0.89
CA GLU A 26 -7.54 -8.13 1.27
C GLU A 26 -7.34 -8.77 2.63
N ARG A 27 -6.18 -9.41 2.84
CA ARG A 27 -5.81 -10.03 4.12
C ARG A 27 -5.85 -9.02 5.27
N VAL A 28 -5.21 -7.87 5.10
CA VAL A 28 -5.18 -6.82 6.13
C VAL A 28 -6.58 -6.27 6.45
N CYS A 29 -7.44 -6.11 5.44
CA CYS A 29 -8.83 -5.70 5.67
C CYS A 29 -9.61 -6.76 6.46
N ASP A 30 -9.46 -8.03 6.08
CA ASP A 30 -10.14 -9.14 6.73
C ASP A 30 -9.68 -9.30 8.19
N ASP A 31 -8.38 -9.20 8.45
CA ASP A 31 -7.78 -9.28 9.80
C ASP A 31 -8.18 -8.12 10.73
N CYS A 32 -8.50 -6.95 10.16
CA CYS A 32 -8.95 -5.77 10.89
C CYS A 32 -10.48 -5.61 10.89
N GLU A 33 -11.23 -6.55 10.30
CA GLU A 33 -12.68 -6.46 10.09
C GLU A 33 -13.13 -5.15 9.40
N GLU A 34 -12.26 -4.56 8.56
CA GLU A 34 -12.51 -3.28 7.90
C GLU A 34 -13.16 -3.48 6.53
N PRO A 35 -14.29 -2.82 6.22
CA PRO A 35 -14.90 -2.91 4.90
C PRO A 35 -13.97 -2.43 3.80
N LYS A 36 -13.73 -3.25 2.76
CA LYS A 36 -12.86 -2.93 1.62
C LYS A 36 -13.25 -1.67 0.86
N THR A 37 -14.50 -1.22 1.00
CA THR A 37 -15.05 -0.01 0.39
C THR A 37 -14.90 1.25 1.26
N SER A 38 -14.37 1.12 2.47
CA SER A 38 -14.22 2.26 3.38
C SER A 38 -13.13 3.22 2.93
N LEU A 39 -13.23 4.47 3.40
CA LEU A 39 -12.19 5.46 3.16
C LEU A 39 -10.85 5.05 3.80
N THR A 40 -10.89 4.36 4.94
CA THR A 40 -9.70 3.88 5.66
C THR A 40 -9.02 2.76 4.88
N ALA A 41 -9.79 1.81 4.34
CA ALA A 41 -9.30 0.77 3.45
C ALA A 41 -8.67 1.36 2.17
N ALA A 42 -9.31 2.36 1.54
CA ALA A 42 -8.74 3.05 0.39
C ALA A 42 -7.39 3.74 0.70
N ARG A 43 -7.25 4.33 1.89
CA ARG A 43 -5.98 4.91 2.37
C ARG A 43 -4.92 3.84 2.63
N CYS A 44 -5.33 2.68 3.15
CA CYS A 44 -4.46 1.51 3.33
C CYS A 44 -3.92 1.03 1.98
N ALA A 45 -4.78 0.75 1.01
CA ALA A 45 -4.40 0.34 -0.34
C ALA A 45 -3.41 1.34 -0.98
N ALA A 46 -3.69 2.63 -0.90
CA ALA A 46 -2.79 3.67 -1.42
C ALA A 46 -1.43 3.68 -0.72
N THR A 47 -1.37 3.34 0.56
CA THR A 47 -0.13 3.27 1.33
C THR A 47 0.68 2.02 0.98
N LEU A 48 0.02 0.87 0.80
CA LEU A 48 0.66 -0.36 0.33
C LEU A 48 1.27 -0.16 -1.06
N ILE A 49 0.53 0.41 -2.01
CA ILE A 49 1.02 0.74 -3.37
C ILE A 49 2.27 1.61 -3.30
N ARG A 50 2.23 2.71 -2.53
CA ARG A 50 3.38 3.62 -2.40
C ARG A 50 4.57 2.95 -1.72
N SER A 51 4.34 2.07 -0.75
CA SER A 51 5.38 1.34 -0.04
C SER A 51 6.09 0.37 -0.98
N TYR A 52 5.31 -0.37 -1.77
CA TYR A 52 5.83 -1.27 -2.79
C TYR A 52 6.64 -0.54 -3.86
N GLN A 53 6.11 0.55 -4.40
CA GLN A 53 6.80 1.39 -5.37
C GLN A 53 8.09 2.04 -4.83
N ARG A 54 8.26 2.12 -3.50
CA ARG A 54 9.49 2.57 -2.84
C ARG A 54 10.49 1.45 -2.56
N GLY A 55 10.18 0.21 -2.96
CA GLY A 55 11.05 -0.95 -2.81
C GLY A 55 10.81 -1.77 -1.55
N ILE A 56 9.69 -1.57 -0.85
CA ILE A 56 9.28 -2.48 0.24
C ILE A 56 8.58 -3.69 -0.41
N LEU A 57 9.34 -4.77 -0.58
CA LEU A 57 8.87 -5.98 -1.28
C LEU A 57 8.56 -7.14 -0.33
N GLU A 58 8.97 -7.04 0.93
CA GLU A 58 8.74 -8.06 1.94
C GLU A 58 7.26 -8.04 2.36
N GLU A 59 6.60 -9.18 2.19
CA GLU A 59 5.16 -9.32 2.41
C GLU A 59 4.76 -9.02 3.86
N ASP A 60 5.50 -9.59 4.82
CA ASP A 60 5.23 -9.39 6.26
C ASP A 60 5.34 -7.91 6.65
N LEU A 61 6.32 -7.19 6.10
CA LEU A 61 6.48 -5.76 6.35
C LEU A 61 5.34 -4.93 5.74
N LEU A 62 4.81 -5.33 4.58
CA LEU A 62 3.65 -4.69 3.97
C LEU A 62 2.38 -4.95 4.78
N ILE A 63 2.22 -6.16 5.34
CA ILE A 63 1.12 -6.51 6.24
C ILE A 63 1.17 -5.63 7.50
N ASP A 64 2.35 -5.51 8.13
CA ASP A 64 2.54 -4.66 9.31
C ASP A 64 2.18 -3.19 9.05
N ILE A 65 2.60 -2.66 7.89
CA ILE A 65 2.22 -1.31 7.44
C ILE A 65 0.70 -1.21 7.29
N GLY A 66 0.07 -2.21 6.68
CA GLY A 66 -1.37 -2.25 6.50
C GLY A 66 -2.13 -2.22 7.84
N HIS A 67 -1.72 -3.05 8.80
CA HIS A 67 -2.31 -3.05 10.15
C HIS A 67 -2.08 -1.72 10.87
N ALA A 68 -0.89 -1.14 10.76
CA ALA A 68 -0.60 0.15 11.37
C ALA A 68 -1.51 1.27 10.82
N VAL A 69 -1.89 1.21 9.54
CA VAL A 69 -2.81 2.19 8.93
C VAL A 69 -4.27 1.95 9.33
N LEU A 70 -4.72 0.70 9.45
CA LEU A 70 -6.11 0.42 9.81
C LEU A 70 -6.40 0.53 11.31
N ARG A 71 -5.37 0.43 12.16
CA ARG A 71 -5.50 0.54 13.62
C ARG A 71 -5.26 1.97 14.15
N SER A 72 -4.95 2.93 13.28
CA SER A 72 -4.71 4.35 13.64
C SER A 72 -5.99 5.17 13.65
#